data_AF-A0A7M3ZM90-F1
#
_entry.id   AF-A0A7M3ZM90-F1
#
_cell.length_a   1.000
_cell.length_b   1.000
_cell.length_c   1.000
_cell.angle_alpha   90.00
_cell.angle_beta   90.00
_cell.angle_gamma   90.00
#
_symmetry.space_group_name_H-M   'P 1'
#
loop_
_entity.id
_entity.type
_entity.pdbx_description
1 polymer ?
#
loop_
_entity_poly.entity_id
_entity_poly.type
_entity_poly.pdbx_seq_one_letter_code
_entity_poly.pdbx_strand_id
1 'polypeptide(L)' 'MDDVRKMLRNLSDAANERGAPLDWFEDLYEVADKDRNLIPWSKGEPHPFLVDWL' A
#
# COMPACT_ATOMS: atom_id res chain seq x y z
N MET A 1 8.63 5.03 9.75
CA MET A 1 8.36 5.75 8.48
C MET A 1 9.39 5.40 7.40
N ASP A 2 10.69 5.32 7.72
CA ASP A 2 11.71 4.98 6.72
C ASP A 2 11.68 3.52 6.29
N ASP A 3 11.29 2.58 7.17
CA ASP A 3 11.17 1.17 6.83
C ASP A 3 10.07 0.88 5.79
N VAL A 4 8.92 1.53 5.91
CA VAL A 4 7.80 1.40 4.94
C VAL A 4 8.21 1.94 3.58
N ARG A 5 8.90 3.09 3.52
CA ARG A 5 9.41 3.63 2.26
C ARG A 5 10.44 2.72 1.60
N LYS A 6 11.34 2.13 2.39
CA LYS A 6 12.34 1.19 1.89
C LYS A 6 11.68 -0.07 1.34
N MET A 7 10.68 -0.61 2.06
CA MET A 7 9.89 -1.75 1.60
C MET A 7 9.20 -1.48 0.26
N LEU A 8 8.52 -0.34 0.12
CA LEU A 8 7.83 0.04 -1.12
C LEU A 8 8.79 0.18 -2.30
N ARG A 9 9.99 0.75 -2.07
CA ARG A 9 11.04 0.82 -3.11
C ARG A 9 11.46 -0.57 -3.55
N ASN A 10 11.72 -1.48 -2.62
CA ASN A 10 12.12 -2.84 -2.94
C ASN A 10 11.03 -3.59 -3.75
N LEU A 11 9.76 -3.43 -3.37
CA LEU A 11 8.64 -4.03 -4.11
C LEU A 11 8.54 -3.45 -5.53
N SER A 12 8.68 -2.14 -5.66
CA SER A 12 8.69 -1.45 -6.96
C SER A 12 9.86 -1.91 -7.85
N ASP A 13 11.06 -2.04 -7.28
CA ASP A 13 12.25 -2.49 -8.02
C ASP A 13 12.08 -3.93 -8.48
N ALA A 14 11.61 -4.82 -7.60
CA ALA A 14 11.29 -6.21 -7.96
C ALA A 14 10.21 -6.31 -9.05
N ALA A 15 9.24 -5.38 -9.06
CA ALA A 15 8.21 -5.30 -10.09
C ALA A 15 8.72 -4.86 -11.45
N ASN A 16 9.67 -3.94 -11.42
CA ASN A 16 10.34 -3.50 -12.64
C ASN A 16 11.22 -4.61 -13.21
N GLU A 17 11.96 -5.34 -12.37
CA GLU A 17 12.82 -6.45 -12.79
C GLU A 17 12.06 -7.61 -13.43
N ARG A 18 10.84 -7.91 -12.95
CA ARG A 18 9.95 -8.92 -13.57
C ARG A 18 9.22 -8.43 -14.82
N GLY A 19 9.42 -7.18 -15.24
CA GLY A 19 8.77 -6.60 -16.42
C GLY A 19 7.29 -6.26 -16.22
N ALA A 20 6.81 -6.26 -14.97
CA ALA A 20 5.43 -5.96 -14.60
C ALA A 20 5.41 -4.85 -13.54
N PRO A 21 5.73 -3.59 -13.91
CA PRO A 21 6.03 -2.49 -12.98
C PRO A 21 4.84 -2.03 -12.14
N LEU A 22 3.64 -2.57 -12.38
CA LEU A 22 2.44 -2.26 -11.59
C LEU A 22 2.12 -3.37 -10.58
N ASP A 23 2.72 -4.55 -10.68
CA ASP A 23 2.32 -5.69 -9.84
C ASP A 23 2.72 -5.50 -8.38
N TRP A 24 3.59 -4.53 -8.05
CA TRP A 24 4.02 -4.28 -6.66
C TRP A 24 2.87 -3.81 -5.76
N PHE A 25 1.75 -3.35 -6.32
CA PHE A 25 0.54 -3.06 -5.54
C PHE A 25 -0.04 -4.32 -4.93
N GLU A 26 -0.10 -5.42 -5.68
CA GLU A 26 -0.61 -6.71 -5.18
C GLU A 26 0.32 -7.28 -4.12
N ASP A 27 1.63 -7.26 -4.37
CA ASP A 27 2.64 -7.66 -3.38
C ASP A 27 2.51 -6.84 -2.08
N LEU A 28 2.27 -5.52 -2.20
CA LEU A 28 2.04 -4.64 -1.05
C LEU A 28 0.78 -5.06 -0.28
N TYR A 29 -0.33 -5.36 -0.96
CA TYR A 29 -1.56 -5.77 -0.30
C TYR A 29 -1.44 -7.14 0.39
N GLU A 30 -0.69 -8.08 -0.18
CA GLU A 30 -0.39 -9.36 0.43
C GLU A 30 0.48 -9.17 1.68
N VAL A 31 1.59 -8.44 1.57
CA VAL A 31 2.51 -8.16 2.68
C VAL A 31 1.83 -7.36 3.80
N ALA A 32 0.92 -6.44 3.43
CA ALA A 32 0.24 -5.61 4.40
C ALA A 32 -0.67 -6.42 5.33
N ASP A 33 -1.19 -7.59 4.91
CA ASP A 33 -2.12 -8.42 5.67
C ASP A 33 -3.21 -7.61 6.42
N LYS A 34 -3.88 -6.72 5.68
CA LYS A 34 -4.92 -5.79 6.19
C LYS A 34 -4.41 -4.73 7.19
N ASP A 35 -3.13 -4.65 7.48
CA ASP A 35 -2.53 -3.55 8.22
C ASP A 35 -2.50 -2.28 7.37
N ARG A 36 -3.45 -1.40 7.68
CA ARG A 36 -3.62 -0.12 7.00
C ARG A 36 -2.46 0.85 7.23
N ASN A 37 -1.60 0.62 8.22
CA ASN A 37 -0.44 1.47 8.50
C ASN A 37 0.68 1.30 7.47
N LEU A 38 0.68 0.18 6.73
CA LEU A 38 1.63 -0.11 5.68
C LEU A 38 1.23 0.52 4.33
N ILE A 39 0.00 1.02 4.21
CA ILE A 39 -0.55 1.60 3.00
C ILE A 39 -0.41 3.13 3.03
N PRO A 40 0.47 3.74 2.21
CA PRO A 40 0.81 5.17 2.33
C PRO A 40 -0.34 6.13 2.06
N TRP A 41 -1.30 5.70 1.24
CA TRP A 41 -2.49 6.47 0.88
C TRP A 41 -3.70 6.13 1.75
N SER A 42 -3.57 5.17 2.67
CA SER A 42 -4.62 4.90 3.64
C SER A 42 -4.69 6.05 4.63
N LYS A 43 -5.83 6.75 4.67
CA LYS A 43 -6.08 7.80 5.65
C LYS A 43 -6.39 7.26 7.05
N GLY A 44 -6.46 5.94 7.23
CA GLY A 44 -6.82 5.27 8.48
C GLY A 44 -8.30 5.39 8.87
N GLU A 45 -8.92 6.50 8.49
CA GLU A 45 -10.31 6.83 8.78
C GLU A 45 -11.18 6.82 7.51
N PRO A 46 -12.48 6.49 7.64
CA PRO A 46 -13.44 6.66 6.57
C PRO A 46 -13.47 8.11 6.07
N HIS A 47 -13.84 8.30 4.80
CA HIS A 47 -14.07 9.65 4.28
C HIS A 47 -15.20 10.33 5.09
N PRO A 48 -15.10 11.61 5.49
CA PRO A 48 -16.13 12.27 6.30
C PRO A 48 -17.55 12.15 5.70
N PHE A 49 -17.70 12.35 4.39
CA PHE A 49 -18.99 12.17 3.68
C PHE A 49 -19.50 10.71 3.55
N LEU A 50 -18.72 9.71 3.96
CA LEU A 50 -19.17 8.32 4.07
C LEU A 50 -19.70 7.98 5.47
N VAL A 51 -19.44 8.81 6.49
CA VAL A 51 -19.85 8.56 7.88
C VAL A 51 -21.32 8.91 8.12
N ASP A 52 -21.93 9.76 7.28
CA ASP A 52 -23.32 10.22 7.42
C ASP A 52 -24.39 9.19 6.98
N TRP A 53 -24.05 7.91 6.82
CA TRP A 53 -24.98 6.84 6.40
C TRP A 53 -25.66 6.09 7.55
N LEU A 54 -25.62 6.62 8.78
CA LEU A 54 -26.24 6.03 9.98
C LEU A 54 -27.36 6.90 10.55
#